data_AF-A0A1G7VCF7-F1
#
_entry.id   AF-A0A1G7VCF7-F1
#
_cell.length_a   1.000
_cell.length_b   1.000
_cell.length_c   1.000
_cell.angle_alpha   90.00
_cell.angle_beta   90.00
_cell.angle_gamma   90.00
#
_symmetry.space_group_name_H-M   'P 1'
#
loop_
_entity.id
_entity.type
_entity.pdbx_description
1 polymer ?
#
loop_
_entity_poly.entity_id
_entity_poly.type
_entity_poly.pdbx_seq_one_letter_code
_entity_poly.pdbx_strand_id
1 'polypeptide(L)'
;MADIAGKARAEQTEVTLRSKTMVLDFEGECRVERTGDSVRLSGLRLVAELPDPGGREDGGTVVLEQTGDSRQTGEEVAVPIGATVAQPDGEVKLIADVRWTAESAGDLVAADDEIGFVLAEAPESTVLFVRNLRVKSS
;
A
#
# COMPACT_ATOMS: atom_id res chain seq x y z
N MET A 1 10.13 -16.43 -17.81
CA MET A 1 10.10 -15.05 -17.30
C MET A 1 8.66 -14.58 -17.46
N ALA A 2 7.97 -14.32 -16.34
CA ALA A 2 6.63 -13.77 -16.36
C ALA A 2 6.75 -12.30 -15.93
N ASP A 3 6.37 -11.39 -16.82
CA ASP A 3 6.25 -9.95 -16.55
C ASP A 3 4.76 -9.64 -16.59
N ILE A 4 4.21 -9.28 -15.43
CA ILE A 4 2.81 -8.88 -15.29
C ILE A 4 2.83 -7.39 -14.99
N ALA A 5 2.86 -6.58 -16.04
CA ALA A 5 2.53 -5.17 -15.98
C ALA A 5 1.00 -5.06 -16.15
N GLY A 6 0.31 -4.60 -15.11
CA GLY A 6 -1.14 -4.73 -15.09
C GLY A 6 -1.83 -3.79 -14.13
N LYS A 7 -3.16 -3.87 -14.15
CA LYS A 7 -3.97 -3.19 -13.14
C LYS A 7 -3.71 -3.85 -11.80
N ALA A 8 -3.59 -3.02 -10.77
CA ALA A 8 -3.45 -3.46 -9.39
C ALA A 8 -4.74 -3.16 -8.63
N ARG A 9 -5.16 -4.10 -7.80
CA ARG A 9 -6.29 -3.90 -6.88
C ARG A 9 -5.94 -4.43 -5.50
N ALA A 10 -6.38 -3.70 -4.48
CA ALA A 10 -6.42 -4.19 -3.11
C ALA A 10 -7.79 -3.90 -2.52
N GLU A 11 -8.61 -4.93 -2.46
CA GLU A 11 -10.00 -4.86 -2.01
C GLU A 11 -10.08 -5.14 -0.52
N GLN A 12 -11.11 -4.61 0.15
CA GLN A 12 -11.38 -4.86 1.56
C GLN A 12 -10.20 -4.52 2.48
N THR A 13 -9.41 -3.50 2.12
CA THR A 13 -8.25 -3.07 2.90
C THR A 13 -8.73 -2.21 4.06
N GLU A 14 -8.41 -2.60 5.29
CA GLU A 14 -8.77 -1.80 6.47
C GLU A 14 -7.74 -0.69 6.66
N VAL A 15 -8.22 0.55 6.75
CA VAL A 15 -7.40 1.74 6.93
C VAL A 15 -7.85 2.45 8.20
N THR A 16 -6.92 2.64 9.13
CA THR A 16 -7.15 3.42 10.35
C THR A 16 -6.37 4.71 10.31
N LEU A 17 -7.07 5.84 10.19
CA LEU A 17 -6.51 7.19 10.17
C LEU A 17 -7.01 7.94 11.41
N ARG A 18 -6.10 8.44 12.26
CA ARG A 18 -6.43 9.24 13.46
C ARG A 18 -7.55 8.63 14.33
N SER A 19 -7.56 7.30 14.50
CA SER A 19 -8.57 6.51 15.25
C SER A 19 -9.89 6.23 14.53
N LYS A 20 -10.10 6.67 13.28
CA LYS A 20 -11.22 6.25 12.44
C LYS A 20 -10.79 5.08 11.56
N THR A 21 -11.43 3.92 11.71
CA THR A 21 -11.22 2.75 10.84
C THR A 21 -12.28 2.72 9.75
N MET A 22 -11.84 2.46 8.52
CA MET A 22 -12.68 2.31 7.34
C MET A 22 -12.15 1.20 6.43
N VAL A 23 -13.02 0.67 5.60
CA VAL A 23 -12.67 -0.34 4.60
C VAL A 23 -12.60 0.36 3.25
N LEU A 24 -11.45 0.29 2.60
CA LEU A 24 -11.19 0.92 1.31
C LEU A 24 -10.89 -0.14 0.26
N ASP A 25 -11.37 0.12 -0.96
CA ASP A 25 -10.98 -0.61 -2.15
C ASP A 25 -10.01 0.27 -2.95
N PHE A 26 -8.78 -0.19 -3.05
CA PHE A 26 -7.74 0.47 -3.80
C PHE A 26 -7.69 -0.05 -5.24
N GLU A 27 -7.53 0.89 -6.17
CA GLU A 27 -7.26 0.59 -7.58
C GLU A 27 -6.03 1.35 -8.08
N GLY A 28 -5.32 0.75 -9.02
CA GLY A 28 -4.23 1.43 -9.71
C GLY A 28 -3.42 0.48 -10.56
N GLU A 29 -2.10 0.56 -10.44
CA GLU A 29 -1.16 -0.14 -11.30
C GLU A 29 0.02 -0.72 -10.52
N CYS A 30 0.58 -1.81 -11.03
CA CYS A 30 1.83 -2.36 -10.57
C CYS A 30 2.48 -3.20 -11.68
N ARG A 31 3.78 -3.48 -11.51
CA ARG A 31 4.49 -4.46 -12.31
C ARG A 31 5.15 -5.49 -11.40
N VAL A 32 4.82 -6.75 -11.62
CA VAL A 32 5.42 -7.90 -10.93
C VAL A 32 6.25 -8.70 -11.94
N GLU A 33 7.55 -8.75 -11.71
CA GLU A 33 8.48 -9.56 -12.51
C GLU A 33 8.89 -10.80 -11.72
N ARG A 34 8.76 -11.98 -12.33
CA ARG A 34 9.19 -13.27 -11.73
C ARG A 34 10.27 -13.95 -12.57
N THR A 35 11.41 -14.20 -11.93
CA THR A 35 12.57 -14.88 -12.50
C THR A 35 13.04 -16.00 -11.58
N GLY A 36 12.64 -17.24 -11.89
CA GLY A 36 12.85 -18.37 -10.98
C GLY A 36 12.09 -18.14 -9.68
N ASP A 37 12.79 -18.22 -8.55
CA ASP A 37 12.24 -17.93 -7.21
C ASP A 37 12.32 -16.43 -6.86
N SER A 38 12.85 -15.60 -7.77
CA SER A 38 12.97 -14.16 -7.54
C SER A 38 11.72 -13.40 -7.97
N VAL A 39 11.26 -12.50 -7.11
CA VAL A 39 10.09 -11.64 -7.34
C VAL A 39 10.49 -10.18 -7.16
N ARG A 40 10.17 -9.36 -8.16
CA ARG A 40 10.37 -7.90 -8.12
C ARG A 40 9.04 -7.20 -8.28
N LEU A 41 8.74 -6.29 -7.35
CA LEU A 41 7.64 -5.33 -7.48
C LEU A 41 8.20 -3.97 -7.91
N SER A 42 7.61 -3.40 -8.95
CA SER A 42 7.97 -2.08 -9.44
C SER A 42 6.73 -1.28 -9.83
N GLY A 43 6.80 0.04 -9.70
CA GLY A 43 5.73 0.94 -10.14
C GLY A 43 4.40 0.74 -9.42
N LEU A 44 4.40 0.23 -8.18
CA LEU A 44 3.17 0.12 -7.40
C LEU A 44 2.60 1.52 -7.15
N ARG A 45 1.37 1.74 -7.58
CA ARG A 45 0.57 2.91 -7.23
C ARG A 45 -0.89 2.49 -7.08
N LEU A 46 -1.43 2.68 -5.88
CA LEU A 46 -2.79 2.33 -5.49
C LEU A 46 -3.50 3.57 -4.96
N VAL A 47 -4.76 3.77 -5.34
CA VAL A 47 -5.57 4.92 -4.92
C VAL A 47 -6.92 4.44 -4.42
N ALA A 48 -7.36 5.00 -3.30
CA ALA A 48 -8.72 4.84 -2.79
C ALA A 48 -9.29 6.20 -2.37
N GLU A 49 -10.61 6.35 -2.51
CA GLU A 49 -11.34 7.51 -2.01
C GLU A 49 -11.73 7.30 -0.55
N LEU A 50 -11.58 8.34 0.27
CA LEU A 50 -12.07 8.35 1.63
C LEU A 50 -13.58 8.61 1.63
N PRO A 51 -14.37 7.93 2.49
CA PRO A 51 -15.79 8.23 2.64
C PRO A 51 -16.03 9.69 3.03
N ASP A 52 -17.03 10.32 2.43
CA ASP A 52 -17.46 11.69 2.76
C ASP A 52 -18.86 11.72 3.39
N PRO A 53 -18.99 11.44 4.71
CA PRO A 53 -20.24 11.66 5.43
C PRO A 53 -20.57 13.14 5.71
N GLY A 54 -19.81 14.11 5.15
CA GLY A 54 -20.13 15.54 5.22
C GLY A 54 -19.50 16.33 6.38
N GLY A 55 -18.55 15.75 7.11
CA GLY A 55 -17.71 16.48 8.06
C GLY A 55 -16.55 17.23 7.40
N ARG A 56 -15.94 18.16 8.14
CA ARG A 56 -14.87 19.02 7.59
C ARG A 56 -13.60 18.27 7.16
N GLU A 57 -13.30 17.19 7.89
CA GLU A 57 -12.16 16.29 7.64
C GLU A 57 -12.60 14.99 6.95
N ASP A 58 -13.80 14.96 6.38
CA ASP A 58 -14.31 13.79 5.67
C ASP A 58 -14.04 13.93 4.16
N GLY A 59 -14.07 12.81 3.44
CA GLY A 59 -13.66 12.76 2.05
C GLY A 59 -12.14 12.87 1.86
N GLY A 60 -11.75 12.88 0.58
CA GLY A 60 -10.35 12.91 0.18
C GLY A 60 -9.86 11.60 -0.44
N THR A 61 -8.55 11.40 -0.48
CA THR A 61 -7.91 10.25 -1.12
C THR A 61 -6.75 9.71 -0.30
N VAL A 62 -6.54 8.40 -0.38
CA VAL A 62 -5.34 7.71 0.08
C VAL A 62 -4.62 7.16 -1.13
N VAL A 63 -3.35 7.53 -1.29
CA VAL A 63 -2.47 7.01 -2.33
C VAL A 63 -1.36 6.22 -1.67
N LEU A 64 -1.22 4.93 -2.01
CA LEU A 64 -0.08 4.11 -1.63
C LEU A 64 0.83 3.95 -2.85
N GLU A 65 2.09 4.34 -2.75
CA GLU A 65 3.04 4.28 -3.86
C GLU A 65 4.39 3.73 -3.44
N GLN A 66 5.04 3.00 -4.33
CA GLN A 66 6.40 2.55 -4.10
C GLN A 66 7.37 3.72 -4.19
N THR A 67 8.17 3.92 -3.15
CA THR A 67 9.11 5.06 -3.04
C THR A 67 10.57 4.68 -3.29
N GLY A 68 10.86 3.38 -3.42
CA GLY A 68 12.20 2.86 -3.67
C GLY A 68 12.22 1.47 -4.28
N ASP A 69 13.41 0.98 -4.59
CA ASP A 69 13.57 -0.35 -5.16
C ASP A 69 13.19 -1.47 -4.19
N SER A 70 12.48 -2.48 -4.70
CA SER A 70 12.20 -3.70 -3.96
C SER A 70 13.47 -4.49 -3.69
N ARG A 71 13.58 -5.10 -2.51
CA ARG A 71 14.70 -5.97 -2.10
C ARG A 71 14.17 -7.32 -1.66
N GLN A 72 14.68 -8.40 -2.25
CA GLN A 72 14.29 -9.75 -1.87
C GLN A 72 15.19 -10.29 -0.76
N THR A 73 14.57 -10.90 0.26
CA THR A 73 15.25 -11.62 1.34
C THR A 73 14.55 -12.97 1.54
N GLY A 74 15.14 -14.04 1.01
CA GLY A 74 14.49 -15.36 1.00
C GLY A 74 13.22 -15.36 0.13
N GLU A 75 12.10 -15.75 0.71
CA GLU A 75 10.78 -15.78 0.06
C GLU A 75 10.03 -14.43 0.14
N GLU A 76 10.53 -13.48 0.93
CA GLU A 76 9.91 -12.17 1.12
C GLU A 76 10.54 -11.10 0.23
N VAL A 77 9.72 -10.15 -0.21
CA VAL A 77 10.13 -8.94 -0.92
C VAL A 77 9.82 -7.73 -0.05
N ALA A 78 10.86 -7.05 0.43
CA ALA A 78 10.72 -5.77 1.10
C ALA A 78 10.58 -4.64 0.06
N VAL A 79 9.54 -3.82 0.21
CA VAL A 79 9.22 -2.70 -0.68
C VAL A 79 8.98 -1.46 0.17
N PRO A 80 9.78 -0.39 -0.01
CA PRO A 80 9.49 0.90 0.58
C PRO A 80 8.21 1.48 -0.05
N ILE A 81 7.22 1.81 0.78
CA ILE A 81 5.94 2.38 0.37
C ILE A 81 5.73 3.72 1.06
N GLY A 82 5.34 4.72 0.29
CA GLY A 82 4.81 5.98 0.77
C GLY A 82 3.29 5.95 0.78
N ALA A 83 2.69 6.59 1.79
CA ALA A 83 1.26 6.89 1.79
C ALA A 83 1.05 8.40 1.75
N THR A 84 0.25 8.88 0.80
CA THR A 84 -0.23 10.26 0.79
C THR A 84 -1.71 10.25 1.12
N VAL A 85 -2.09 10.96 2.18
CA VAL A 85 -3.50 11.15 2.55
C VAL A 85 -3.84 12.61 2.30
N ALA A 86 -4.67 12.87 1.29
CA ALA A 86 -5.13 14.20 0.93
C ALA A 86 -6.59 14.37 1.35
N GLN A 87 -6.86 15.34 2.21
CA GLN A 87 -8.18 15.68 2.72
C GLN A 87 -8.47 17.18 2.45
N PRO A 88 -9.71 17.66 2.55
CA PRO A 88 -10.05 19.05 2.24
C PRO A 88 -9.20 20.09 2.98
N ASP A 89 -8.84 19.79 4.24
CA ASP A 89 -8.08 20.70 5.11
C ASP A 89 -6.55 20.52 5.02
N GLY A 90 -6.05 19.56 4.23
CA GLY A 90 -4.61 19.39 4.01
C GLY A 90 -4.16 18.02 3.50
N GLU A 91 -2.86 17.91 3.25
CA GLU A 91 -2.18 16.69 2.80
C GLU A 91 -1.14 16.25 3.82
N VAL A 92 -1.04 14.94 4.07
CA VAL A 92 0.04 14.33 4.86
C VAL A 92 0.73 13.23 4.06
N LYS A 93 2.07 13.20 4.15
CA LYS A 93 2.92 12.20 3.51
C LYS A 93 3.57 11.33 4.57
N LEU A 94 3.50 10.03 4.37
CA LEU A 94 3.94 9.03 5.33
C LEU A 94 4.78 7.98 4.62
N ILE A 95 5.58 7.24 5.39
CA ILE A 95 6.45 6.18 4.89
C ILE A 95 6.29 4.91 5.72
N ALA A 96 6.48 3.77 5.06
CA ALA A 96 6.58 2.45 5.67
C ALA A 96 7.49 1.56 4.82
N ASP A 97 8.18 0.62 5.47
CA ASP A 97 8.81 -0.51 4.79
C ASP A 97 7.87 -1.71 4.89
N VAL A 98 7.34 -2.17 3.76
CA VAL A 98 6.36 -3.27 3.72
C VAL A 98 7.03 -4.52 3.20
N ARG A 99 6.90 -5.62 3.95
CA ARG A 99 7.32 -6.95 3.49
C ARG A 99 6.16 -7.63 2.79
N TRP A 100 6.45 -8.27 1.68
CA TRP A 100 5.47 -8.94 0.84
C TRP A 100 5.85 -10.39 0.64
N THR A 101 4.87 -11.27 0.72
CA THR A 101 4.98 -12.67 0.29
C THR A 101 4.29 -12.82 -1.06
N ALA A 102 4.97 -13.48 -2.00
CA ALA A 102 4.42 -13.75 -3.31
C ALA A 102 3.58 -15.04 -3.30
N GLU A 103 2.32 -14.95 -3.71
CA GLU A 103 1.46 -16.13 -3.89
C GLU A 103 1.50 -16.65 -5.33
N SER A 104 1.04 -17.89 -5.52
CA SER A 104 1.15 -18.67 -6.77
C SER A 104 0.60 -17.99 -8.02
N ALA A 105 -0.30 -17.00 -7.87
CA ALA A 105 -1.07 -16.39 -8.96
C ALA A 105 -0.56 -15.01 -9.44
N GLY A 106 0.55 -14.49 -8.90
CA GLY A 106 0.97 -13.10 -9.18
C GLY A 106 0.57 -12.11 -8.09
N ASP A 107 -0.23 -12.57 -7.13
CA ASP A 107 -0.66 -11.79 -5.97
C ASP A 107 0.50 -11.56 -5.00
N LEU A 108 0.49 -10.40 -4.36
CA LEU A 108 1.37 -10.03 -3.26
C LEU A 108 0.52 -9.76 -2.03
N VAL A 109 0.86 -10.42 -0.92
CA VAL A 109 0.21 -10.23 0.37
C VAL A 109 1.23 -9.63 1.33
N ALA A 110 0.84 -8.62 2.10
CA ALA A 110 1.68 -8.10 3.17
C ALA A 110 2.00 -9.23 4.16
N ALA A 111 3.28 -9.41 4.49
CA ALA A 111 3.73 -10.44 5.42
C ALA A 111 3.34 -10.10 6.86
N ASP A 112 3.26 -8.80 7.17
CA ASP A 112 2.77 -8.29 8.44
C ASP A 112 1.24 -8.10 8.40
N ASP A 113 0.54 -8.52 9.46
CA ASP A 113 -0.92 -8.34 9.59
C ASP A 113 -1.35 -6.87 9.61
N GLU A 114 -0.42 -5.98 9.99
CA GLU A 114 -0.62 -4.54 10.10
C GLU A 114 0.63 -3.77 9.65
N ILE A 115 0.42 -2.79 8.79
CA ILE A 115 1.45 -1.88 8.28
C ILE A 115 1.24 -0.51 8.93
N GLY A 116 2.24 -0.06 9.70
CA GLY A 116 2.26 1.26 10.31
C GLY A 116 2.99 2.28 9.43
N PHE A 117 2.28 3.33 9.01
CA PHE A 117 2.82 4.46 8.27
C PHE A 117 3.10 5.63 9.21
N VAL A 118 4.32 6.15 9.15
CA VAL A 118 4.84 7.20 10.05
C VAL A 118 5.25 8.45 9.27
N LEU A 119 5.35 9.58 9.96
CA LEU A 119 5.97 10.78 9.41
C LEU A 119 7.49 10.58 9.33
N ALA A 120 8.12 11.02 8.25
CA ALA A 120 9.57 10.88 8.09
C ALA A 120 10.35 11.69 9.14
N GLU A 121 9.83 12.86 9.52
CA GLU A 121 10.38 13.74 10.54
C GLU A 121 10.06 13.32 11.98
N ALA A 122 9.11 12.40 12.18
CA ALA A 122 8.66 11.92 13.49
C ALA A 122 8.31 10.41 13.44
N PRO A 123 9.31 9.53 13.25
CA PRO A 123 9.12 8.09 13.02
C PRO A 123 8.55 7.35 14.24
N GLU A 124 8.57 7.96 15.43
CA GLU A 124 8.00 7.41 16.66
C GLU A 124 6.46 7.45 16.70
N SER A 125 5.82 8.18 15.80
CA SER A 125 4.37 8.36 15.77
C SER A 125 3.75 7.77 14.52
N THR A 126 3.00 6.68 14.68
CA THR A 126 2.20 6.09 13.59
C THR A 126 0.93 6.91 13.37
N VAL A 127 0.73 7.32 12.12
CA VAL A 127 -0.39 8.19 11.72
C VAL A 127 -1.49 7.39 11.03
N LEU A 128 -1.10 6.36 10.28
CA LEU A 128 -1.98 5.53 9.47
C LEU A 128 -1.61 4.07 9.66
N PHE A 129 -2.61 3.23 9.94
CA PHE A 129 -2.47 1.78 9.91
C PHE A 129 -3.23 1.21 8.72
N VAL A 130 -2.62 0.25 8.04
CA VAL A 130 -3.22 -0.49 6.93
C VAL A 130 -3.17 -1.97 7.24
N ARG A 131 -4.31 -2.67 7.14
CA ARG A 131 -4.41 -4.13 7.34
C ARG A 131 -5.09 -4.79 6.14
N ASN A 132 -4.87 -6.10 6.02
CA ASN A 132 -5.39 -6.92 4.92
C ASN A 132 -4.98 -6.40 3.53
N LEU A 133 -3.80 -5.78 3.41
CA LEU A 133 -3.31 -5.27 2.14
C LEU A 133 -2.85 -6.42 1.24
N ARG A 134 -3.67 -6.75 0.25
CA ARG A 134 -3.40 -7.77 -0.77
C ARG A 134 -3.48 -7.16 -2.16
N VAL A 135 -2.36 -7.12 -2.87
CA VAL A 135 -2.28 -6.60 -4.23
C VAL A 135 -2.49 -7.73 -5.22
N LYS A 136 -3.59 -7.66 -5.96
CA LYS A 136 -3.88 -8.53 -7.10
C LYS A 136 -3.43 -7.82 -8.37
N SER A 137 -2.57 -8.45 -9.16
CA SER A 137 -2.19 -7.98 -10.48
C SER A 137 -3.03 -8.69 -11.55
N SER A 138 -3.65 -7.94 -12.47
CA SER A 138 -4.49 -8.46 -13.57
C SER A 138 -4.11 -7.90 -14.92
#